data_AF-A0A424YHE7-F1
#
_entry.id   AF-A0A424YHE7-F1
#
_cell.length_a   1.000
_cell.length_b   1.000
_cell.length_c   1.000
_cell.angle_alpha   90.00
_cell.angle_beta   90.00
_cell.angle_gamma   90.00
#
_symmetry.space_group_name_H-M   'P 1'
#
loop_
_entity.id
_entity.type
_entity.pdbx_description
1 polymer ?
#
loop_
_entity_poly.entity_id
_entity_poly.type
_entity_poly.pdbx_seq_one_letter_code
_entity_poly.pdbx_strand_id
1 'polypeptide(L)' 'PELQVGDKVKPRQFIGEIGNSGTSHGVKGIPCGAHLHFEIWIDQQFFGHNLEVDEIREILGEVLQ' A
#
# COMPACT_ATOMS: atom_id res chain seq x y z
N PRO A 1 -0.96 3.64 21.27
CA PRO A 1 -2.02 2.61 21.25
C PRO A 1 -1.99 1.92 19.89
N GLU A 2 -2.13 0.60 19.87
CA GLU A 2 -2.27 -0.16 18.62
C GLU A 2 -3.57 0.25 17.92
N LEU A 3 -3.53 0.39 16.60
CA LEU A 3 -4.69 0.74 15.78
C LEU A 3 -5.71 -0.40 15.76
N GLN A 4 -6.99 -0.03 15.78
CA GLN A 4 -8.11 -0.96 15.68
C GLN A 4 -9.06 -0.55 14.55
N VAL A 5 -9.88 -1.50 14.08
CA VAL A 5 -10.91 -1.23 13.08
C VAL A 5 -11.90 -0.19 13.63
N GLY A 6 -12.10 0.88 12.88
CA GLY A 6 -12.96 2.00 13.26
C GLY A 6 -12.20 3.21 13.81
N ASP A 7 -10.90 3.09 14.09
CA ASP A 7 -10.09 4.22 14.51
C ASP A 7 -9.97 5.28 13.41
N LYS A 8 -10.06 6.55 13.81
CA LYS A 8 -9.76 7.69 12.92
C LYS A 8 -8.24 7.89 12.88
N VAL A 9 -7.70 7.97 11.67
CA VAL A 9 -6.28 8.29 11.44
C VAL A 9 -6.12 9.68 10.83
N LYS A 10 -4.94 10.27 11.00
CA LYS A 10 -4.55 11.54 10.37
C LYS A 10 -3.38 11.34 9.41
N PRO A 11 -3.18 12.23 8.43
CA PRO A 11 -1.97 12.23 7.61
C PRO A 11 -0.71 12.19 8.49
N ARG A 12 0.29 11.40 8.07
CA ARG A 12 1.56 11.17 8.78
C ARG A 12 1.45 10.42 10.11
N GLN A 13 0.27 9.96 10.51
CA GLN A 13 0.15 9.06 11.65
C GLN A 13 0.85 7.73 11.34
N PHE A 14 1.68 7.27 12.27
CA PHE A 14 2.32 5.97 12.18
C PHE A 14 1.27 4.85 12.28
N ILE A 15 1.27 3.93 11.32
CA ILE A 15 0.33 2.81 11.24
C ILE A 15 1.03 1.43 11.28
N GLY A 16 2.36 1.41 11.15
CA GLY A 16 3.16 0.18 11.08
C GLY A 16 4.47 0.38 10.31
N GLU A 17 5.23 -0.70 10.19
CA GLU A 17 6.48 -0.76 9.42
C GLU A 17 6.29 -1.53 8.12
N ILE A 18 7.15 -1.29 7.13
CA ILE A 18 7.23 -2.15 5.95
C ILE A 18 7.77 -3.53 6.33
N GLY A 19 7.44 -4.53 5.54
CA GLY A 19 7.93 -5.89 5.77
C GLY A 19 7.96 -6.68 4.47
N ASN A 20 8.28 -7.96 4.60
CA ASN A 20 8.26 -8.92 3.48
C ASN A 20 7.20 -10.01 3.69
N SER A 21 6.23 -9.79 4.56
CA SER A 21 5.08 -10.66 4.77
C SER A 21 4.37 -10.95 3.44
N GLY A 22 3.97 -12.20 3.22
CA GLY A 22 3.33 -12.63 1.97
C GLY A 22 4.28 -12.89 0.80
N THR A 23 5.58 -12.65 0.94
CA THR A 23 6.60 -13.00 -0.06
C THR A 23 7.22 -14.38 0.19
N SER A 24 7.85 -14.97 -0.84
CA SER A 24 8.59 -16.24 -0.70
C SER A 24 9.79 -16.13 0.25
N HIS A 25 10.42 -14.95 0.35
CA HIS A 25 11.50 -14.68 1.31
C HIS A 25 10.96 -14.61 2.75
N GLY A 26 9.82 -13.94 2.94
CA GLY A 26 9.14 -13.87 4.24
C GLY A 26 8.76 -15.26 4.77
N VAL A 27 8.21 -16.12 3.91
CA VAL A 27 7.88 -17.52 4.26
C VAL A 27 9.13 -18.32 4.66
N LYS A 28 10.27 -18.06 4.04
CA LYS A 28 11.55 -18.72 4.35
C LYS A 28 12.30 -18.10 5.55
N GLY A 29 11.75 -17.07 6.20
CA GLY A 29 12.41 -16.36 7.29
C GLY A 29 13.65 -15.56 6.86
N ILE A 30 13.76 -15.23 5.57
CA ILE A 30 14.90 -14.47 5.03
C ILE A 30 14.56 -12.97 5.15
N PRO A 31 15.41 -12.15 5.80
CA PRO A 31 15.10 -10.74 6.06
C PRO A 31 15.44 -9.84 4.86
N CYS A 32 14.87 -10.13 3.68
CA CYS A 32 15.06 -9.34 2.47
C CYS A 32 13.74 -9.08 1.72
N GLY A 33 13.76 -8.14 0.78
CA GLY A 33 12.61 -7.81 -0.06
C GLY A 33 11.49 -7.06 0.65
N ALA A 34 11.79 -6.37 1.75
CA ALA A 34 10.80 -5.55 2.45
C ALA A 34 10.38 -4.37 1.56
N HIS A 35 9.07 -4.21 1.36
CA HIS A 35 8.50 -3.11 0.59
C HIS A 35 7.05 -2.86 1.03
N LEU A 36 6.50 -1.72 0.64
CA LEU A 36 5.09 -1.41 0.83
C LEU A 36 4.34 -1.62 -0.48
N HIS A 37 3.40 -2.56 -0.50
CA HIS A 37 2.38 -2.61 -1.54
C HIS A 37 1.24 -1.68 -1.12
N PHE A 38 0.98 -0.64 -1.90
CA PHE A 38 -0.01 0.39 -1.58
C PHE A 38 -0.98 0.56 -2.74
N GLU A 39 -2.28 0.57 -2.43
CA GLU A 39 -3.36 0.71 -3.40
C GLU A 39 -4.39 1.72 -2.91
N ILE A 40 -4.99 2.43 -3.86
CA ILE A 40 -6.17 3.26 -3.62
C ILE A 40 -7.38 2.53 -4.19
N TRP A 41 -8.45 2.45 -3.41
CA TRP A 41 -9.68 1.78 -3.78
C TRP A 41 -10.85 2.76 -3.75
N ILE A 42 -11.65 2.78 -4.82
CA ILE A 42 -12.85 3.60 -4.97
C ILE A 42 -13.99 2.66 -5.36
N ASP A 43 -15.14 2.76 -4.67
CA ASP A 43 -16.34 1.96 -4.96
C ASP A 43 -16.09 0.45 -5.11
N GLN A 44 -15.23 -0.09 -4.23
CA GLN A 44 -14.83 -1.51 -4.19
C GLN A 44 -13.95 -1.99 -5.36
N GLN A 45 -13.39 -1.07 -6.15
CA GLN A 45 -12.43 -1.38 -7.20
C GLN A 45 -11.09 -0.71 -6.92
N PHE A 46 -10.01 -1.40 -7.28
CA PHE A 46 -8.69 -0.79 -7.36
C PHE A 46 -8.73 0.39 -8.34
N PHE A 47 -8.15 1.52 -7.96
CA PHE A 47 -8.17 2.74 -8.76
C PHE A 47 -7.61 2.54 -10.18
N GLY A 48 -6.56 1.74 -10.32
CA GLY A 48 -5.98 1.41 -11.63
C GLY A 48 -6.72 0.32 -12.40
N HIS A 49 -7.90 -0.11 -11.96
CA HIS A 49 -8.68 -1.12 -12.69
C HIS A 49 -9.03 -0.59 -14.09
N ASN A 50 -8.72 -1.38 -15.13
CA ASN A 50 -8.86 -1.02 -16.55
C ASN A 50 -7.93 0.11 -17.06
N LEU A 51 -6.89 0.46 -16.30
CA LEU A 51 -5.85 1.38 -16.75
C LEU A 51 -4.54 0.63 -17.03
N GLU A 52 -3.83 1.07 -18.06
CA GLU A 52 -2.47 0.63 -18.33
C GLU A 52 -1.50 1.21 -17.28
N VAL A 53 -0.36 0.54 -17.10
CA VAL A 53 0.62 0.91 -16.07
C VAL A 53 1.09 2.36 -16.22
N ASP A 54 1.25 2.85 -17.45
CA ASP A 54 1.71 4.22 -17.69
C ASP A 54 0.62 5.26 -17.37
N GLU A 55 -0.66 4.95 -17.60
CA GLU A 55 -1.79 5.79 -17.20
C GLU A 55 -1.89 5.88 -15.67
N ILE A 56 -1.68 4.76 -14.97
CA ILE A 56 -1.65 4.75 -13.50
C ILE A 56 -0.53 5.66 -12.97
N ARG A 57 0.66 5.61 -13.59
CA ARG A 57 1.80 6.44 -13.16
C ARG A 57 1.57 7.92 -13.39
N GLU A 58 0.95 8.29 -14.51
CA GLU A 58 0.60 9.68 -14.82
C GLU A 58 -0.34 10.24 -13.75
N ILE A 59 -1.43 9.53 -13.46
CA ILE A 59 -2.41 9.97 -12.46
C ILE A 59 -1.82 10.01 -11.04
N LEU A 60 -1.04 9.00 -10.65
CA LEU A 60 -0.36 9.01 -9.35
C LEU A 60 0.60 10.20 -9.22
N GLY A 61 1.23 10.61 -10.32
CA GLY A 61 2.07 11.81 -10.39
C GLY A 61 1.30 13.11 -10.08
N GLU A 62 0.00 13.18 -10.39
CA GLU A 62 -0.86 14.31 -10.07
C GLU A 62 -1.42 14.24 -8.64
N VAL A 63 -1.79 13.03 -8.19
CA VAL A 63 -2.46 12.82 -6.89
C VAL A 63 -1.50 12.90 -5.69
N LEU A 64 -0.23 12.52 -5.88
CA LEU A 64 0.76 12.43 -4.79
C LEU A 64 1.65 13.67 -4.64
N GLN A 65 1.38 14.75 -5.38
CA GLN A 65 2.01 16.07 -5.19
C GLN A 65 1.47 16.78 -3.94
#